data_AF-A0A519T3D5-F1
#
_entry.id   AF-A0A519T3D5-F1
#
_cell.length_a   1.000
_cell.length_b   1.000
_cell.length_c   1.000
_cell.angle_alpha   90.00
_cell.angle_beta   90.00
_cell.angle_gamma   90.00
#
_symmetry.space_group_name_H-M   'P 1'
#
loop_
_entity.id
_entity.type
_entity.pdbx_description
1 polymer ?
#
loop_
_entity_poly.entity_id
_entity_poly.type
_entity_poly.pdbx_seq_one_letter_code
_entity_poly.pdbx_strand_id
1 'polypeptide(L)'
;TWPLTYKTYESQARMKVLKPELDEIKAKHPDDAAKTQQETMKLYTQFGVSPLSGCVPTLLTLPILFAMFQFFPNAIELRQQPFLWAPDLSTYDNAIHLPFTLPYLGSHISIFTVLMTISTLFMTYQSNQMNTAAMQGPMKFYSYLMPLIFFFVLNSFASGLTWYYLVSNLVTLGQQALTRSFVDDTKIRAQLEANKVKNKDKKPGGFQARLAEAMKTAQEREAQAKKPGSGKA
;
A
#
# COMPACT_ATOMS: atom_id res chain seq x y z
N THR A 1 7.38 -7.32 15.78
CA THR A 1 7.33 -6.90 14.36
C THR A 1 8.48 -5.98 13.95
N TRP A 2 9.12 -5.25 14.86
CA TRP A 2 10.21 -4.30 14.56
C TRP A 2 11.27 -4.74 13.52
N PRO A 3 11.91 -5.94 13.59
CA PRO A 3 12.90 -6.34 12.58
C PRO A 3 12.30 -6.58 11.19
N LEU A 4 11.03 -7.00 11.13
CA LEU A 4 10.30 -7.14 9.87
C LEU A 4 9.94 -5.76 9.32
N THR A 5 9.40 -4.88 10.18
CA THR A 5 9.09 -3.48 9.84
C THR A 5 10.32 -2.75 9.33
N TYR A 6 11.48 -2.93 9.97
CA TYR A 6 12.75 -2.34 9.56
C TYR A 6 13.16 -2.79 8.15
N LYS A 7 13.14 -4.11 7.87
CA LYS A 7 13.47 -4.63 6.53
C LYS A 7 12.49 -4.15 5.45
N THR A 8 11.20 -4.08 5.78
CA THR A 8 10.18 -3.52 4.89
C THR A 8 10.46 -2.04 4.62
N TYR A 9 10.79 -1.27 5.65
CA TYR A 9 11.11 0.15 5.52
C TYR A 9 12.40 0.39 4.72
N GLU A 10 13.46 -0.36 5.00
CA GLU A 10 14.72 -0.33 4.24
C GLU A 10 14.47 -0.63 2.76
N SER A 11 13.63 -1.62 2.45
CA SER A 11 13.25 -1.90 1.08
C SER A 11 12.49 -0.74 0.42
N GLN A 12 11.66 -0.01 1.16
CA GLN A 12 10.97 1.18 0.64
C GLN A 12 11.93 2.37 0.47
N ALA A 13 12.88 2.55 1.38
CA ALA A 13 13.92 3.58 1.27
C ALA A 13 14.79 3.37 0.03
N ARG A 14 15.15 2.11 -0.28
CA ARG A 14 15.84 1.75 -1.54
C ARG A 14 15.05 2.16 -2.78
N MET A 15 13.73 1.96 -2.79
CA MET A 15 12.87 2.40 -3.90
C MET A 15 12.80 3.93 -3.99
N LYS A 16 12.72 4.62 -2.86
CA LYS A 16 12.70 6.09 -2.80
C LYS A 16 13.98 6.70 -3.41
N VAL A 17 15.14 6.11 -3.17
CA VAL A 17 16.43 6.58 -3.74
C VAL A 17 16.46 6.46 -5.27
N LEU A 18 15.75 5.48 -5.83
CA LEU A 18 15.64 5.28 -7.29
C LEU A 18 14.56 6.17 -7.95
N LYS A 19 13.75 6.88 -7.17
CA LYS A 19 12.70 7.79 -7.67
C LYS A 19 13.15 8.73 -8.80
N PRO A 20 14.30 9.44 -8.74
CA PRO A 20 14.71 10.30 -9.85
C PRO A 20 14.93 9.53 -11.17
N GLU A 21 15.53 8.34 -11.12
CA GLU A 21 15.74 7.51 -12.31
C GLU A 21 14.42 6.96 -12.86
N LEU A 22 13.45 6.68 -11.98
CA LEU A 22 12.10 6.28 -12.36
C LEU A 22 11.31 7.42 -13.01
N ASP A 23 11.45 8.64 -12.51
CA ASP A 23 10.83 9.83 -13.08
C ASP A 23 11.43 10.16 -14.47
N GLU A 24 12.73 9.93 -14.68
CA GLU A 24 13.37 10.03 -16.00
C GLU A 24 12.83 8.99 -17.00
N ILE A 25 12.67 7.73 -16.59
CA ILE A 25 12.08 6.68 -17.44
C ILE A 25 10.68 7.10 -17.88
N LYS A 26 9.88 7.64 -16.95
CA LYS A 26 8.54 8.13 -17.24
C LYS A 26 8.54 9.33 -18.19
N ALA A 27 9.47 10.27 -18.02
CA ALA A 27 9.62 11.42 -18.91
C ALA A 27 10.02 11.00 -20.33
N LYS A 28 10.76 9.89 -20.49
CA LYS A 28 11.14 9.33 -21.79
C LYS A 28 9.98 8.61 -22.49
N HIS A 29 9.01 8.08 -21.73
CA HIS A 29 7.92 7.24 -22.26
C HIS A 29 6.52 7.63 -21.73
N PRO A 30 6.08 8.90 -21.89
CA PRO A 30 4.82 9.38 -21.31
C PRO A 30 3.57 8.66 -21.87
N ASP A 31 3.59 8.27 -23.14
CA ASP A 31 2.44 7.65 -23.83
C ASP A 31 2.51 6.11 -23.85
N ASP A 32 3.61 5.52 -23.37
CA ASP A 32 3.84 4.07 -23.38
C ASP A 32 4.00 3.55 -21.95
N ALA A 33 2.86 3.37 -21.29
CA ALA A 33 2.78 2.82 -19.94
C ALA A 33 3.44 1.43 -19.85
N ALA A 34 3.33 0.64 -20.91
CA ALA A 34 3.87 -0.70 -20.95
C ALA A 34 5.40 -0.68 -21.01
N LYS A 35 6.00 0.19 -21.83
CA LYS A 35 7.46 0.38 -21.89
C LYS A 35 8.01 1.01 -20.62
N THR A 36 7.29 1.99 -20.05
CA THR A 36 7.61 2.56 -18.73
C THR A 36 7.68 1.48 -17.65
N GLN A 37 6.72 0.55 -17.62
CA GLN A 37 6.70 -0.56 -16.67
C GLN A 37 7.85 -1.56 -16.89
N GLN A 38 8.21 -1.84 -18.15
CA GLN A 38 9.36 -2.71 -18.46
C GLN A 38 10.69 -2.11 -18.05
N GLU A 39 10.92 -0.83 -18.33
CA GLU A 39 12.15 -0.13 -17.96
C GLU A 39 12.27 0.05 -16.45
N THR A 40 11.15 0.37 -15.79
CA THR A 40 11.05 0.37 -14.32
C THR A 40 11.47 -0.98 -13.73
N MET A 41 10.94 -2.08 -14.28
CA MET A 41 11.29 -3.41 -13.78
C MET A 41 12.76 -3.74 -14.02
N LYS A 42 13.32 -3.40 -15.19
CA LYS A 42 14.76 -3.56 -15.49
C LYS A 42 15.63 -2.75 -14.54
N LEU A 43 15.22 -1.53 -14.20
CA LEU A 43 15.94 -0.70 -13.23
C LEU A 43 15.98 -1.41 -11.86
N TYR A 44 14.82 -1.88 -11.38
CA TYR A 44 14.74 -2.63 -10.13
C TYR A 44 15.59 -3.90 -10.13
N THR A 45 15.65 -4.64 -11.25
CA THR A 45 16.50 -5.83 -11.33
C THR A 45 17.99 -5.48 -11.25
N GLN A 46 18.42 -4.42 -11.94
CA GLN A 46 19.81 -3.96 -11.94
C GLN A 46 20.25 -3.58 -10.53
N PHE A 47 19.44 -2.81 -9.82
CA PHE A 47 19.74 -2.37 -8.47
C PHE A 47 19.44 -3.41 -7.37
N GLY A 48 18.88 -4.57 -7.74
CA GLY A 48 18.56 -5.66 -6.81
C GLY A 48 17.41 -5.34 -5.84
N VAL A 49 16.48 -4.49 -6.26
CA VAL A 49 15.32 -4.07 -5.46
C VAL A 49 14.08 -4.84 -5.92
N SER A 50 13.24 -5.31 -4.98
CA SER A 50 12.00 -6.02 -5.30
C SER A 50 10.78 -5.16 -4.92
N PRO A 51 9.84 -4.89 -5.85
CA PRO A 51 8.62 -4.17 -5.54
C PRO A 51 7.64 -4.98 -4.66
N LEU A 52 7.81 -6.32 -4.61
CA LEU A 52 6.95 -7.22 -3.83
C LEU A 52 7.27 -7.20 -2.32
N SER A 53 8.41 -6.63 -1.92
CA SER A 53 8.76 -6.53 -0.49
C SER A 53 7.77 -5.64 0.30
N GLY A 54 6.96 -4.82 -0.37
CA GLY A 54 5.92 -3.99 0.23
C GLY A 54 4.60 -4.69 0.53
N CYS A 55 4.26 -5.83 -0.11
CA CYS A 55 2.97 -6.51 0.07
C CYS A 55 3.00 -7.67 1.09
N VAL A 56 4.20 -8.12 1.47
CA VAL A 56 4.41 -9.14 2.52
C VAL A 56 3.75 -8.77 3.85
N PRO A 57 3.81 -7.51 4.33
CA PRO A 57 3.15 -7.13 5.59
C PRO A 57 1.63 -7.26 5.53
N THR A 58 1.03 -6.94 4.38
CA THR A 58 -0.43 -6.99 4.20
C THR A 58 -0.95 -8.41 4.27
N LEU A 59 -0.27 -9.37 3.64
CA LEU A 59 -0.66 -10.78 3.66
C LEU A 59 -0.59 -11.39 5.07
N LEU A 60 0.44 -11.02 5.84
CA LEU A 60 0.58 -11.46 7.23
C LEU A 60 -0.50 -10.88 8.15
N THR A 61 -1.12 -9.76 7.76
CA THR A 61 -2.13 -9.06 8.58
C THR A 61 -3.53 -9.67 8.42
N LEU A 62 -3.82 -10.40 7.33
CA LEU A 62 -5.15 -10.97 7.08
C LEU A 62 -5.67 -11.90 8.20
N PRO A 63 -4.86 -12.82 8.78
CA PRO A 63 -5.32 -13.66 9.89
C PRO A 63 -5.63 -12.85 11.15
N ILE A 64 -4.85 -11.80 11.42
CA ILE A 64 -5.04 -10.91 12.57
C ILE A 64 -6.36 -10.14 12.40
N LEU A 65 -6.62 -9.61 11.21
CA LEU A 65 -7.87 -8.92 10.89
C LEU A 65 -9.08 -9.83 11.20
N PHE A 66 -9.07 -11.07 10.72
CA PHE A 66 -10.14 -12.03 10.97
C PHE A 66 -10.33 -12.34 12.46
N ALA A 67 -9.22 -12.56 13.18
CA ALA A 67 -9.27 -12.80 14.63
C ALA A 67 -9.90 -11.62 15.39
N MET A 68 -9.56 -10.38 15.02
CA MET A 68 -10.09 -9.19 15.69
C MET A 68 -11.55 -8.90 15.38
N PHE A 69 -11.99 -9.15 14.14
CA PHE A 69 -13.41 -9.06 13.77
C PHE A 69 -14.29 -10.01 14.59
N GLN A 70 -13.77 -11.19 14.94
CA GLN A 70 -14.47 -12.13 15.81
C GLN A 70 -14.32 -11.77 17.30
N PHE A 71 -13.18 -11.22 17.72
CA PHE A 71 -12.87 -10.97 19.13
C PHE A 71 -13.70 -9.82 19.72
N PHE A 72 -13.68 -8.63 19.10
CA PHE A 72 -14.29 -7.44 19.70
C PHE A 72 -15.81 -7.53 19.92
N PRO A 73 -16.61 -8.09 19.01
CA PRO A 73 -18.05 -8.27 19.24
C PRO A 73 -18.39 -9.35 20.28
N ASN A 74 -17.51 -10.35 20.46
CA ASN A 74 -17.76 -11.50 21.35
C ASN A 74 -17.11 -11.37 22.74
N ALA A 75 -16.22 -10.39 22.93
CA ALA A 75 -15.58 -10.14 24.21
C ALA A 75 -16.57 -9.51 25.20
N ILE A 76 -17.04 -10.32 26.14
CA ILE A 76 -18.03 -9.91 27.16
C ILE A 76 -17.50 -8.74 28.01
N GLU A 77 -16.19 -8.69 28.26
CA GLU A 77 -15.53 -7.65 29.05
C GLU A 77 -15.59 -6.26 28.40
N LEU A 78 -15.70 -6.19 27.07
CA LEU A 78 -15.78 -4.93 26.32
C LEU A 78 -17.21 -4.40 26.20
N ARG A 79 -18.20 -5.19 26.64
CA ARG A 79 -19.61 -4.85 26.56
C ARG A 79 -19.96 -3.76 27.57
N GLN A 80 -20.60 -2.69 27.11
CA GLN A 80 -21.00 -1.53 27.93
C GLN A 80 -19.83 -0.85 28.66
N GLN A 81 -18.60 -1.05 28.20
CA GLN A 81 -17.47 -0.29 28.72
C GLN A 81 -17.40 1.06 27.99
N PRO A 82 -17.43 2.19 28.71
CA PRO A 82 -17.25 3.50 28.10
C PRO A 82 -15.77 3.83 27.93
N PHE A 83 -15.40 4.45 26.81
CA PHE A 83 -14.04 4.95 26.57
C PHE A 83 -14.05 6.23 25.76
N LEU A 84 -13.43 7.28 26.32
CA LEU A 84 -13.43 8.65 25.78
C LEU A 84 -14.87 9.14 25.49
N TRP A 85 -15.25 9.22 24.21
CA TRP A 85 -16.57 9.67 23.75
C TRP A 85 -17.47 8.50 23.31
N ALA A 86 -16.96 7.27 23.25
CA ALA A 86 -17.75 6.09 22.93
C ALA A 86 -18.38 5.52 24.22
N PRO A 87 -19.71 5.39 24.28
CA PRO A 87 -20.40 4.85 25.46
C PRO A 87 -20.24 3.32 25.61
N ASP A 88 -19.90 2.61 24.54
CA ASP A 88 -19.73 1.15 24.55
C ASP A 88 -18.70 0.72 23.49
N LEU A 89 -17.59 0.07 23.91
CA LEU A 89 -16.56 -0.44 23.00
C LEU A 89 -17.02 -1.63 22.12
N SER A 90 -18.04 -2.37 22.54
CA SER A 90 -18.57 -3.53 21.80
C SER A 90 -19.53 -3.15 20.67
N THR A 91 -20.04 -1.91 20.68
CA THR A 91 -20.93 -1.37 19.65
C THR A 91 -20.29 -0.17 18.96
N TYR A 92 -20.93 0.36 17.92
CA TYR A 92 -20.40 1.50 17.17
C TYR A 92 -20.44 2.77 18.01
N ASP A 93 -19.50 3.67 17.74
CA ASP A 93 -19.45 4.97 18.38
C ASP A 93 -20.49 5.90 17.73
N ASN A 94 -21.29 6.58 18.55
CA ASN A 94 -22.41 7.42 18.13
C ASN A 94 -22.23 8.87 18.60
N ALA A 95 -21.02 9.40 18.43
CA ALA A 95 -20.68 10.75 18.88
C ALA A 95 -21.26 11.87 17.99
N ILE A 96 -21.58 11.61 16.71
CA ILE A 96 -22.19 12.60 15.81
C ILE A 96 -23.42 12.00 15.14
N HIS A 97 -24.59 12.57 15.43
CA HIS A 97 -25.84 12.28 14.74
C HIS A 97 -26.02 13.21 13.53
N LEU A 98 -26.21 12.63 12.36
CA LEU A 98 -26.60 13.36 11.15
C LEU A 98 -28.13 13.55 11.14
N PRO A 99 -28.65 14.74 10.81
CA PRO A 99 -30.09 14.98 10.67
C PRO A 99 -30.71 14.33 9.42
N PHE A 100 -29.91 13.65 8.60
CA PHE A 100 -30.32 12.92 7.41
C PHE A 100 -29.64 11.56 7.37
N THR A 101 -30.35 10.55 6.86
CA THR A 101 -29.82 9.19 6.71
C THR A 101 -29.11 9.08 5.36
N LEU A 102 -27.79 8.93 5.37
CA LEU A 102 -27.04 8.63 4.15
C LEU A 102 -27.11 7.13 3.85
N PRO A 103 -27.37 6.71 2.59
CA PRO A 103 -27.24 5.32 2.21
C PRO A 103 -25.82 4.82 2.50
N TYR A 104 -25.69 3.62 3.06
CA TYR A 104 -24.46 2.95 3.51
C TYR A 104 -23.76 3.52 4.76
N LEU A 105 -23.91 4.80 5.11
CA LEU A 105 -23.29 5.39 6.30
C LEU A 105 -24.22 5.40 7.52
N GLY A 106 -25.54 5.42 7.31
CA GLY A 106 -26.53 5.52 8.39
C GLY A 106 -26.80 6.96 8.82
N SER A 107 -27.30 7.14 10.04
CA SER A 107 -27.55 8.44 10.68
C SER A 107 -26.48 8.83 11.70
N HIS A 108 -25.39 8.06 11.80
CA HIS A 108 -24.32 8.28 12.76
C HIS A 108 -22.94 8.27 12.10
N ILE A 109 -22.01 9.02 12.66
CA ILE A 109 -20.59 8.98 12.30
C ILE A 109 -19.79 8.60 13.53
N SER A 110 -19.08 7.48 13.44
CA SER A 110 -18.13 7.04 14.46
C SER A 110 -16.83 7.83 14.36
N ILE A 111 -16.49 8.61 15.39
CA ILE A 111 -15.28 9.45 15.39
C ILE A 111 -14.02 8.57 15.34
N PHE A 112 -14.01 7.44 16.05
CA PHE A 112 -12.87 6.50 15.98
C PHE A 112 -12.62 5.97 14.57
N THR A 113 -13.69 5.67 13.84
CA THR A 113 -13.60 5.20 12.45
C THR A 113 -13.07 6.32 11.55
N VAL A 114 -13.54 7.56 11.71
CA VAL A 114 -13.01 8.72 10.97
C VAL A 114 -11.52 8.90 11.22
N LEU A 115 -11.09 8.90 12.48
CA LEU A 115 -9.68 9.07 12.85
C LEU A 115 -8.80 7.95 12.30
N MET A 116 -9.29 6.70 12.37
CA MET A 116 -8.61 5.54 11.79
C MET A 116 -8.47 5.67 10.28
N THR A 117 -9.52 6.11 9.57
CA THR A 117 -9.50 6.35 8.12
C THR A 117 -8.54 7.48 7.77
N ILE A 118 -8.54 8.61 8.47
CA ILE A 118 -7.58 9.70 8.25
C ILE A 118 -6.15 9.22 8.43
N SER A 119 -5.87 8.46 9.50
CA SER A 119 -4.54 7.90 9.77
C SER A 119 -4.10 6.92 8.68
N THR A 120 -5.04 6.10 8.19
CA THR A 120 -4.79 5.15 7.10
C THR A 120 -4.54 5.88 5.78
N LEU A 121 -5.32 6.91 5.46
CA LEU A 121 -5.11 7.76 4.27
C LEU A 121 -3.75 8.47 4.31
N PHE A 122 -3.33 8.93 5.49
CA PHE A 122 -2.01 9.53 5.68
C PHE A 122 -0.88 8.52 5.43
N MET A 123 -1.02 7.27 5.94
CA MET A 123 -0.09 6.19 5.62
C MET A 123 -0.06 5.85 4.14
N THR A 124 -1.22 5.73 3.49
CA THR A 124 -1.34 5.47 2.06
C THR A 124 -0.65 6.57 1.27
N TYR A 125 -0.84 7.84 1.65
CA TYR A 125 -0.15 8.96 1.04
C TYR A 125 1.37 8.85 1.17
N GLN A 126 1.88 8.55 2.37
CA GLN A 126 3.31 8.38 2.60
C GLN A 126 3.88 7.21 1.78
N SER A 127 3.20 6.07 1.79
CA SER A 127 3.57 4.87 1.03
C SER A 127 3.60 5.13 -0.48
N ASN A 128 2.58 5.82 -1.01
CA ASN A 128 2.49 6.20 -2.42
C ASN A 128 3.63 7.14 -2.84
N GLN A 129 4.07 8.02 -1.95
CA GLN A 129 5.22 8.89 -2.19
C GLN A 129 6.54 8.14 -2.24
N MET A 130 6.68 7.06 -1.46
CA MET A 130 7.87 6.21 -1.41
C MET A 130 7.92 5.17 -2.53
N ASN A 131 6.77 4.72 -3.04
CA ASN A 131 6.67 3.68 -4.08
C ASN A 131 5.92 4.17 -5.33
N THR A 132 6.41 5.28 -5.90
CA THR A 132 5.72 5.98 -7.00
C THR A 132 5.71 5.21 -8.31
N ALA A 133 6.59 4.22 -8.51
CA ALA A 133 6.61 3.42 -9.73
C ALA A 133 5.58 2.27 -9.74
N ALA A 134 5.29 1.68 -8.58
CA ALA A 134 4.28 0.62 -8.48
C ALA A 134 2.85 1.18 -8.29
N MET A 135 2.73 2.40 -7.77
CA MET A 135 1.46 3.06 -7.47
C MET A 135 1.12 4.11 -8.55
N GLN A 136 1.02 3.70 -9.82
CA GLN A 136 0.66 4.57 -10.94
C GLN A 136 -0.73 4.28 -11.50
N GLY A 137 -1.36 5.30 -12.08
CA GLY A 137 -2.65 5.18 -12.77
C GLY A 137 -3.76 4.67 -11.84
N PRO A 138 -4.59 3.68 -12.28
CA PRO A 138 -5.71 3.15 -11.50
C PRO A 138 -5.31 2.64 -10.11
N MET A 139 -4.09 2.10 -9.94
CA MET A 139 -3.58 1.60 -8.65
C MET A 139 -3.55 2.68 -7.57
N LYS A 140 -3.12 3.91 -7.92
CA LYS A 140 -3.11 5.03 -6.97
C LYS A 140 -4.53 5.36 -6.53
N PHE A 141 -5.48 5.42 -7.47
CA PHE A 141 -6.88 5.67 -7.15
C PHE A 141 -7.45 4.59 -6.23
N TYR A 142 -7.24 3.31 -6.55
CA TYR A 142 -7.68 2.19 -5.70
C TYR A 142 -7.07 2.23 -4.29
N SER A 143 -5.80 2.64 -4.16
CA SER A 143 -5.14 2.74 -2.85
C SER A 143 -5.81 3.75 -1.91
N TYR A 144 -6.35 4.86 -2.44
CA TYR A 144 -7.09 5.85 -1.64
C TYR A 144 -8.58 5.51 -1.51
N LEU A 145 -9.16 4.84 -2.51
CA LEU A 145 -10.55 4.40 -2.48
C LEU A 145 -10.78 3.31 -1.43
N MET A 146 -9.84 2.38 -1.25
CA MET A 146 -10.02 1.22 -0.37
C MET A 146 -10.24 1.62 1.10
N PRO A 147 -9.45 2.52 1.72
CA PRO A 147 -9.74 3.05 3.06
C PRO A 147 -11.09 3.78 3.17
N LEU A 148 -11.55 4.43 2.10
CA LEU A 148 -12.86 5.09 2.06
C LEU A 148 -13.99 4.07 2.04
N ILE A 149 -13.87 3.00 1.27
CA ILE A 149 -14.87 1.90 1.29
C ILE A 149 -14.90 1.25 2.67
N PHE A 150 -13.73 0.99 3.27
CA PHE A 150 -13.63 0.42 4.61
C PHE A 150 -14.23 1.33 5.68
N PHE A 151 -14.16 2.65 5.52
CA PHE A 151 -14.83 3.59 6.42
C PHE A 151 -16.35 3.33 6.48
N PHE A 152 -17.03 3.22 5.34
CA PHE A 152 -18.47 2.96 5.33
C PHE A 152 -18.84 1.62 5.97
N VAL A 153 -18.02 0.58 5.76
CA VAL A 153 -18.23 -0.73 6.37
C VAL A 153 -17.99 -0.69 7.88
N LEU A 154 -16.87 -0.12 8.32
CA LEU A 154 -16.45 -0.11 9.72
C LEU A 154 -17.19 0.91 10.58
N ASN A 155 -17.90 1.89 9.98
CA ASN A 155 -18.71 2.87 10.72
C ASN A 155 -19.84 2.21 11.53
N SER A 156 -20.29 1.02 11.13
CA SER A 156 -21.32 0.26 11.83
C SER A 156 -20.75 -0.88 12.69
N PHE A 157 -19.42 -0.97 12.83
CA PHE A 157 -18.74 -2.00 13.62
C PHE A 157 -18.36 -1.51 15.03
N ALA A 158 -17.96 -2.46 15.88
CA ALA A 158 -17.50 -2.21 17.24
C ALA A 158 -16.41 -1.11 17.28
N SER A 159 -16.65 -0.08 18.08
CA SER A 159 -15.75 1.07 18.25
C SER A 159 -14.39 0.67 18.83
N GLY A 160 -14.32 -0.41 19.60
CA GLY A 160 -13.06 -1.00 20.07
C GLY A 160 -12.15 -1.50 18.94
N LEU A 161 -12.74 -2.03 17.86
CA LEU A 161 -11.98 -2.47 16.68
C LEU A 161 -11.31 -1.27 15.99
N THR A 162 -12.07 -0.21 15.73
CA THR A 162 -11.57 0.98 15.02
C THR A 162 -10.60 1.79 15.87
N TRP A 163 -10.80 1.83 17.18
CA TRP A 163 -9.83 2.36 18.14
C TRP A 163 -8.51 1.59 18.13
N TYR A 164 -8.56 0.25 18.18
CA TYR A 164 -7.34 -0.56 18.09
C TYR A 164 -6.56 -0.27 16.82
N TYR A 165 -7.23 -0.18 15.66
CA TYR A 165 -6.58 0.15 14.41
C TYR A 165 -6.01 1.57 14.39
N LEU A 166 -6.68 2.54 15.01
CA LEU A 166 -6.15 3.89 15.17
C LEU A 166 -4.83 3.86 15.96
N VAL A 167 -4.80 3.20 17.12
CA VAL A 167 -3.58 3.08 17.93
C VAL A 167 -2.49 2.33 17.18
N SER A 168 -2.82 1.22 16.52
CA SER A 168 -1.87 0.45 15.70
C SER A 168 -1.28 1.28 14.57
N ASN A 169 -2.10 2.11 13.91
CA ASN A 169 -1.66 3.03 12.88
C ASN A 169 -0.72 4.10 13.46
N LEU A 170 -1.07 4.71 14.59
CA LEU A 170 -0.22 5.71 15.25
C LEU A 170 1.12 5.12 15.69
N VAL A 171 1.11 3.93 16.28
CA VAL A 171 2.34 3.21 16.64
C VAL A 171 3.17 2.98 15.38
N THR A 172 2.58 2.45 14.32
CA THR A 172 3.28 2.19 13.05
C THR A 172 3.86 3.47 12.43
N LEU A 173 3.14 4.59 12.47
CA LEU A 173 3.66 5.89 12.05
C LEU A 173 4.85 6.33 12.91
N GLY A 174 4.78 6.13 14.23
CA GLY A 174 5.90 6.36 15.14
C GLY A 174 7.10 5.47 14.82
N GLN A 175 6.87 4.18 14.54
CA GLN A 175 7.93 3.25 14.14
C GLN A 175 8.57 3.66 12.82
N GLN A 176 7.79 4.09 11.84
CA GLN A 176 8.28 4.59 10.55
C GLN A 176 9.07 5.88 10.70
N ALA A 177 8.58 6.84 11.50
CA ALA A 177 9.27 8.09 11.76
C ALA A 177 10.61 7.86 12.47
N LEU A 178 10.65 6.96 13.46
CA LEU A 178 11.87 6.59 14.14
C LEU A 178 12.84 5.88 13.19
N THR A 179 12.38 4.87 12.44
CA THR A 179 13.22 4.15 11.47
C THR A 179 13.77 5.07 10.39
N ARG A 180 13.00 6.05 9.92
CA ARG A 180 13.45 7.08 8.97
C ARG A 180 14.69 7.83 9.46
N SER A 181 14.77 8.13 10.76
CA SER A 181 15.92 8.83 11.34
C SER A 181 17.19 7.98 11.39
N PHE A 182 17.06 6.64 11.40
CA PHE A 182 18.18 5.70 11.41
C PHE A 182 18.64 5.27 10.00
N VAL A 183 17.83 5.55 8.98
CA VAL A 183 18.10 5.14 7.61
C VAL A 183 18.79 6.27 6.85
N ASP A 184 20.04 6.02 6.49
CA ASP A 184 20.89 6.98 5.79
C ASP A 184 20.79 6.77 4.27
N ASP A 185 20.04 7.66 3.59
CA ASP A 185 19.76 7.60 2.15
C ASP A 185 21.07 7.53 1.32
N THR A 186 22.17 8.14 1.82
CA THR A 186 23.49 8.14 1.15
C THR A 186 24.14 6.76 1.14
N LYS A 187 24.11 6.05 2.28
CA LYS A 187 24.62 4.68 2.41
C LYS A 187 23.81 3.71 1.57
N ILE A 188 22.49 3.91 1.52
CA ILE A 188 21.60 3.11 0.66
C ILE A 188 21.99 3.29 -0.81
N ARG A 189 22.20 4.51 -1.28
CA ARG A 189 22.60 4.75 -2.67
C ARG A 189 23.93 4.09 -3.02
N ALA A 190 24.94 4.20 -2.15
CA ALA A 190 26.23 3.53 -2.33
C ALA A 190 26.08 1.99 -2.39
N GLN A 191 25.22 1.41 -1.54
CA GLN A 191 24.92 -0.02 -1.58
C GLN A 191 24.20 -0.44 -2.87
N LEU A 192 23.26 0.39 -3.35
CA LEU A 192 22.52 0.14 -4.60
C LEU A 192 23.45 0.20 -5.81
N GLU A 193 24.37 1.17 -5.87
CA GLU A 193 25.37 1.26 -6.93
C GLU A 193 26.34 0.08 -6.90
N ALA A 194 26.80 -0.34 -5.71
CA ALA A 194 27.60 -1.56 -5.56
C ALA A 194 26.82 -2.82 -6.01
N ASN A 195 25.52 -2.88 -5.74
CA ASN A 195 24.65 -3.97 -6.20
C ASN A 195 24.47 -3.95 -7.72
N LYS A 196 24.36 -2.77 -8.35
CA LYS A 196 24.32 -2.62 -9.81
C LYS A 196 25.57 -3.18 -10.47
N VAL A 197 26.75 -2.91 -9.90
CA VAL A 197 28.02 -3.47 -10.38
C VAL A 197 28.03 -4.99 -10.23
N LYS A 198 27.61 -5.52 -9.06
CA LYS A 198 27.55 -6.96 -8.80
C LYS A 198 26.50 -7.71 -9.64
N ASN A 199 25.41 -7.05 -10.00
CA ASN A 199 24.32 -7.64 -10.77
C ASN A 199 24.47 -7.47 -12.29
N LYS A 200 25.50 -6.74 -12.75
CA LYS A 200 25.78 -6.53 -14.18
C LYS A 200 25.90 -7.84 -14.96
N ASP A 201 26.44 -8.88 -14.31
CA ASP A 201 26.70 -10.19 -14.92
C ASP A 201 25.74 -11.30 -14.44
N LYS A 202 24.81 -10.98 -13.52
CA LYS A 202 23.83 -11.97 -13.03
C LYS A 202 22.61 -12.02 -13.95
N LYS A 203 22.33 -13.21 -14.48
CA LYS A 203 21.08 -13.47 -15.20
C LYS A 203 19.88 -13.31 -14.25
N PRO A 204 18.78 -12.69 -14.71
CA PRO A 204 17.56 -12.58 -13.89
C PRO A 204 17.05 -13.97 -13.51
N GLY A 205 16.59 -14.12 -12.27
CA GLY A 205 16.09 -15.42 -11.76
C GLY A 205 14.89 -15.93 -12.57
N GLY A 206 14.64 -17.25 -12.56
CA GLY A 206 13.65 -17.90 -13.44
C GLY A 206 12.23 -17.32 -13.34
N PHE A 207 11.78 -16.91 -12.16
CA PHE A 207 10.48 -16.23 -11.99
C PHE A 207 10.44 -14.85 -12.66
N GLN A 208 11.54 -14.10 -12.55
CA GLN A 208 11.68 -12.76 -13.11
C GLN A 208 11.79 -12.78 -14.64
N ALA A 209 12.48 -13.80 -15.18
CA ALA A 209 12.52 -14.05 -16.62
C ALA A 209 11.12 -14.38 -17.17
N ARG A 210 10.37 -15.26 -16.49
CA ARG A 210 8.99 -15.60 -16.85
C ARG A 210 8.03 -14.41 -16.79
N LEU A 211 8.15 -13.56 -15.76
CA LEU A 211 7.35 -12.34 -15.66
C LEU A 211 7.67 -11.35 -16.80
N ALA A 212 8.94 -11.21 -17.15
CA ALA A 212 9.37 -10.36 -18.26
C ALA A 212 8.87 -10.88 -19.61
N GLU A 213 8.89 -12.20 -19.82
CA GLU A 213 8.32 -12.86 -21.00
C GLU A 213 6.80 -12.64 -21.08
N ALA A 214 6.07 -12.87 -19.98
CA ALA A 214 4.63 -12.64 -19.92
C ALA A 214 4.25 -11.17 -20.24
N MET A 215 5.02 -10.19 -19.75
CA MET A 215 4.81 -8.78 -20.10
C MET A 215 5.09 -8.47 -21.57
N LYS A 216 6.13 -9.08 -22.16
CA LYS A 216 6.41 -8.92 -23.60
C LYS A 216 5.30 -9.51 -24.46
N THR A 217 4.85 -10.72 -24.13
CA THR A 217 3.75 -11.37 -24.85
C THR A 217 2.44 -10.58 -24.73
N ALA A 218 2.16 -9.97 -23.57
CA ALA A 218 1.01 -9.08 -23.40
C ALA A 218 1.11 -7.84 -24.30
N GLN A 219 2.29 -7.22 -24.39
CA GLN A 219 2.52 -6.08 -25.30
C GLN A 219 2.40 -6.47 -26.77
N GLU A 220 2.93 -7.62 -27.18
CA GLU A 220 2.81 -8.12 -28.55
C GLU A 220 1.34 -8.36 -28.92
N ARG A 221 0.53 -8.88 -27.98
CA ARG A 221 -0.91 -9.04 -28.16
C ARG A 221 -1.63 -7.70 -28.28
N GLU A 222 -1.30 -6.71 -27.47
CA GLU A 222 -1.88 -5.36 -27.58
C GLU A 222 -1.45 -4.65 -28.88
N ALA A 223 -0.20 -4.78 -29.29
CA ALA A 223 0.32 -4.23 -30.53
C ALA A 223 -0.31 -4.91 -31.76
N GLN A 224 -0.58 -6.22 -31.70
CA GLN A 224 -1.33 -6.94 -32.72
C GLN A 224 -2.81 -6.54 -32.75
N ALA A 225 -3.44 -6.32 -31.59
CA ALA A 225 -4.83 -5.85 -31.49
C ALA A 225 -5.02 -4.40 -31.98
N LYS A 226 -3.98 -3.55 -31.88
CA LYS A 226 -4.00 -2.17 -32.38
C LYS A 226 -3.67 -2.02 -33.87
N LYS A 227 -3.22 -3.08 -34.57
CA LYS A 227 -3.07 -3.03 -36.03
C LYS A 227 -4.46 -3.08 -36.68
N PRO A 228 -4.93 -2.03 -37.40
CA PRO A 228 -6.19 -2.10 -38.12
C PRO A 228 -6.07 -3.20 -39.18
N GLY A 229 -7.11 -4.03 -39.28
CA GLY A 229 -7.11 -5.24 -40.10
C GLY A 229 -6.62 -4.98 -41.53
N SER A 230 -5.46 -5.53 -41.85
CA SER A 230 -5.12 -5.89 -43.21
C SER A 230 -5.99 -7.08 -43.61
N GLY A 231 -7.02 -6.82 -44.43
CA GLY A 231 -7.71 -7.84 -45.20
C GLY A 231 -9.16 -8.11 -44.82
N LYS A 232 -10.08 -7.40 -45.47
CA LYS A 232 -11.12 -8.04 -46.27
C LYS A 232 -11.21 -7.29 -47.61
N ALA A 233 -10.60 -7.89 -48.62
CA ALA A 233 -10.94 -7.69 -50.03
C ALA A 233 -12.30 -8.33 -50.31
#